data_AF-A0A166STZ0-F1
#
_entry.id   AF-A0A166STZ0-F1
#
_cell.length_a   1.000
_cell.length_b   1.000
_cell.length_c   1.000
_cell.angle_alpha   90.00
_cell.angle_beta   90.00
_cell.angle_gamma   90.00
#
_symmetry.space_group_name_H-M   'P 1'
#
loop_
_entity.id
_entity.type
_entity.pdbx_description
1 polymer ?
#
loop_
_entity_poly.entity_id
_entity_poly.type
_entity_poly.pdbx_seq_one_letter_code
_entity_poly.pdbx_strand_id
1 'polypeptide(L)'
;MDDSLSALDEQDGWKVDGFAARVHYRGADEFYSIEYYQPSECVIYWKVKGDGDVAVPVGRGTVPGPLRERVRMDLDEAGIDPDIESRKL
;
A
#
# COMPACT_ATOMS: atom_id res chain seq x y z
N MET A 1 7.30 -16.77 -6.56
CA MET A 1 6.85 -15.57 -5.84
C MET A 1 6.92 -15.90 -4.37
N ASP A 2 7.20 -14.90 -3.53
CA ASP A 2 7.08 -15.05 -2.09
C ASP A 2 5.60 -15.35 -1.74
N ASP A 3 5.35 -16.25 -0.78
CA ASP A 3 3.98 -16.64 -0.40
C ASP A 3 3.17 -15.42 0.06
N SER A 4 3.80 -14.46 0.74
CA SER A 4 3.13 -13.24 1.21
C SER A 4 2.71 -12.30 0.08
N LEU A 5 3.55 -12.13 -0.95
CA LEU A 5 3.19 -11.33 -2.13
C LEU A 5 2.04 -11.98 -2.89
N SER A 6 2.06 -13.31 -3.02
CA SER A 6 1.00 -14.05 -3.70
C SER A 6 -0.34 -13.87 -2.97
N ALA A 7 -0.34 -14.01 -1.64
CA ALA A 7 -1.52 -13.77 -0.80
C ALA A 7 -2.00 -12.31 -0.85
N LEU A 8 -1.08 -11.36 -0.99
CA LEU A 8 -1.43 -9.94 -1.14
C LEU A 8 -2.05 -9.65 -2.52
N ASP A 9 -1.65 -10.35 -3.60
CA ASP A 9 -2.28 -10.22 -4.93
C ASP A 9 -3.74 -10.70 -4.96
N GLU A 10 -4.11 -11.57 -4.00
CA GLU A 10 -5.49 -12.05 -3.80
C GLU A 10 -6.37 -11.03 -3.06
N GLN A 11 -5.77 -10.03 -2.39
CA GLN A 11 -6.51 -8.98 -1.71
C GLN A 11 -7.11 -7.97 -2.69
N ASP A 12 -8.26 -7.37 -2.32
CA ASP A 12 -9.02 -6.49 -3.20
C ASP A 12 -8.15 -5.30 -3.70
N GLY A 13 -7.97 -5.25 -5.02
CA GLY A 13 -7.28 -4.15 -5.72
C GLY A 13 -5.76 -4.18 -5.70
N TRP A 14 -5.12 -5.10 -4.97
CA TRP A 14 -3.67 -5.25 -4.98
C TRP A 14 -3.18 -5.90 -6.29
N LYS A 15 -1.97 -5.51 -6.69
CA LYS A 15 -1.27 -6.02 -7.87
C LYS A 15 0.19 -6.23 -7.54
N VAL A 16 0.70 -7.44 -7.75
CA VAL A 16 2.13 -7.76 -7.59
C VAL A 16 2.91 -7.44 -8.86
N ASP A 17 4.06 -6.78 -8.69
CA ASP A 17 5.07 -6.56 -9.72
C ASP A 17 6.46 -6.82 -9.13
N GLY A 18 7.07 -7.95 -9.54
CA GLY A 18 8.38 -8.36 -9.05
C GLY A 18 8.42 -8.59 -7.53
N PHE A 19 9.05 -7.64 -6.82
CA PHE A 19 9.27 -7.69 -5.37
C PHE A 19 8.34 -6.75 -4.59
N ALA A 20 7.37 -6.14 -5.28
CA ALA A 20 6.45 -5.19 -4.71
C ALA A 20 5.00 -5.59 -4.98
N ALA A 21 4.10 -5.14 -4.11
CA ALA A 21 2.67 -5.14 -4.35
C ALA A 21 2.17 -3.69 -4.30
N ARG A 22 1.21 -3.34 -5.14
CA ARG A 22 0.64 -1.99 -5.21
C ARG A 22 -0.88 -2.05 -5.21
N VAL A 23 -1.52 -1.15 -4.48
CA VAL A 23 -2.97 -0.91 -4.53
C VAL A 23 -3.25 0.57 -4.74
N HIS A 24 -4.29 0.85 -5.53
CA HIS A 24 -4.80 2.21 -5.72
C HIS A 24 -6.10 2.40 -4.95
N TYR A 25 -6.16 3.46 -4.15
CA TYR A 25 -7.38 3.87 -3.46
C TYR A 25 -7.90 5.18 -4.05
N ARG A 26 -9.16 5.15 -4.49
CA ARG A 26 -9.89 6.34 -4.95
C ARG A 26 -10.88 6.75 -3.86
N GLY A 27 -10.57 7.82 -3.14
CA GLY A 27 -11.53 8.55 -2.31
C GLY A 27 -12.41 9.48 -3.16
N ALA A 28 -13.25 10.29 -2.51
CA ALA A 28 -14.14 11.23 -3.20
C ALA A 28 -13.37 12.27 -4.04
N ASP A 29 -12.33 12.88 -3.46
CA ASP A 29 -11.53 13.94 -4.10
C ASP A 29 -10.01 13.65 -4.06
N GLU A 30 -9.62 12.51 -3.48
CA GLU A 30 -8.21 12.18 -3.25
C GLU A 30 -7.89 10.77 -3.75
N PHE A 31 -6.70 10.64 -4.31
CA PHE A 31 -6.20 9.42 -4.90
C PHE A 31 -4.89 9.04 -4.24
N TYR A 32 -4.79 7.79 -3.81
CA TYR A 32 -3.59 7.27 -3.20
C TYR A 32 -3.12 6.03 -3.94
N SER A 33 -1.80 5.92 -4.12
CA SER A 33 -1.13 4.65 -4.43
C SER A 33 -0.39 4.21 -3.19
N ILE A 34 -0.52 2.94 -2.84
CA ILE A 34 0.14 2.35 -1.69
C ILE A 34 0.98 1.20 -2.21
N GLU A 35 2.24 1.16 -1.78
CA GLU A 35 3.19 0.16 -2.23
C GLU A 35 3.79 -0.56 -1.03
N TYR A 36 3.79 -1.88 -1.07
CA TYR A 36 4.54 -2.74 -0.17
C TYR A 36 5.76 -3.31 -0.91
N TYR A 37 6.93 -3.23 -0.29
CA TYR A 37 8.17 -3.82 -0.80
C TYR A 37 8.62 -4.95 0.12
N GLN A 38 8.62 -6.18 -0.40
CA GLN A 38 8.97 -7.37 0.37
C GLN A 38 10.43 -7.35 0.88
N PRO A 39 11.45 -6.98 0.08
CA PRO A 39 12.85 -7.06 0.53
C PRO A 39 13.19 -6.13 1.70
N SER A 40 12.47 -5.00 1.83
CA SER A 40 12.66 -4.00 2.88
C SER A 40 11.56 -4.02 3.93
N GLU A 41 10.53 -4.85 3.74
CA GLU A 41 9.33 -4.95 4.56
C GLU A 41 8.82 -3.56 4.97
N CYS A 42 8.48 -2.74 3.97
CA CYS A 42 8.06 -1.36 4.19
C CYS A 42 6.88 -0.99 3.31
N VAL A 43 6.08 -0.04 3.79
CA VAL A 43 4.96 0.54 3.06
C VAL A 43 5.27 1.99 2.69
N ILE A 44 5.05 2.34 1.43
CA ILE A 44 5.20 3.70 0.91
C ILE A 44 3.84 4.22 0.44
N TYR A 45 3.52 5.45 0.86
CA TYR A 45 2.31 6.15 0.47
C TYR A 45 2.59 7.22 -0.56
N TRP A 46 1.76 7.25 -1.58
CA TRP A 46 1.80 8.24 -2.65
C TRP A 46 0.46 8.92 -2.77
N LYS A 47 0.45 10.25 -2.85
CA LYS A 47 -0.74 11.01 -3.24
C LYS A 47 -0.67 11.30 -4.73
N VAL A 48 -1.69 10.85 -5.46
CA VAL A 48 -1.84 11.07 -6.89
C VAL A 48 -2.59 12.38 -7.11
N LYS A 49 -2.08 13.22 -8.00
CA LYS A 49 -2.62 14.55 -8.32
C LYS A 49 -3.14 14.61 -9.76
N GLY A 50 -4.09 15.52 -9.99
CA GLY A 50 -4.68 15.75 -11.31
C GLY A 50 -5.42 14.50 -11.81
N ASP A 51 -5.27 14.21 -13.09
CA ASP A 51 -5.93 13.07 -13.76
C ASP A 51 -5.26 11.71 -13.50
N GLY A 52 -4.20 11.65 -12.69
CA GLY A 52 -3.48 10.41 -12.40
C GLY A 52 -2.00 10.41 -12.77
N ASP A 53 -1.54 11.45 -13.48
CA ASP A 53 -0.20 11.46 -14.10
C ASP A 53 0.95 11.69 -13.12
N VAL A 54 0.67 12.26 -11.94
CA VAL A 54 1.70 12.63 -10.97
C VAL A 54 1.40 12.01 -9.61
N ALA A 55 2.28 11.10 -9.17
CA ALA A 55 2.30 10.55 -7.82
C ALA A 55 3.43 11.19 -7.01
N VAL A 56 3.10 11.77 -5.85
CA VAL A 56 4.09 12.39 -4.95
C VAL A 56 4.14 11.58 -3.66
N PRO A 57 5.33 11.21 -3.16
CA PRO A 57 5.44 10.48 -1.90
C PRO A 57 4.94 11.37 -0.76
N VAL A 58 4.12 10.81 0.12
CA VAL A 58 3.55 11.51 1.26
C VAL A 58 3.84 10.77 2.55
N GLY A 59 3.95 11.52 3.64
CA GLY A 59 4.14 10.93 4.95
C GLY A 59 2.88 10.19 5.40
N ARG A 60 3.05 9.04 6.07
CA ARG A 60 1.97 8.27 6.70
C ARG A 60 0.94 9.14 7.45
N GLY A 61 1.42 10.16 8.18
CA GLY A 61 0.56 11.06 8.97
C GLY A 61 -0.42 11.91 8.15
N THR A 62 -0.22 12.04 6.85
CA THR A 62 -1.13 12.78 5.94
C THR A 62 -2.12 11.87 5.23
N VAL A 63 -2.09 10.56 5.51
CA VAL A 63 -2.96 9.55 4.88
C VAL A 63 -4.17 9.31 5.78
N PRO A 64 -5.40 9.29 5.23
CA PRO A 64 -6.62 9.04 6.00
C PRO A 64 -6.54 7.76 6.82
N GLY A 65 -7.04 7.83 8.06
CA GLY A 65 -7.07 6.68 9.00
C GLY A 65 -7.68 5.42 8.40
N PRO A 66 -8.89 5.48 7.80
CA PRO A 66 -9.55 4.31 7.23
C PRO A 66 -8.74 3.63 6.11
N LEU A 67 -7.97 4.40 5.33
CA LEU A 67 -7.11 3.85 4.30
C LEU A 67 -5.94 3.09 4.93
N ARG A 68 -5.31 3.67 5.96
CA ARG A 68 -4.23 2.99 6.70
C ARG A 68 -4.74 1.73 7.42
N GLU A 69 -5.94 1.78 7.97
CA GLU A 69 -6.60 0.62 8.59
C GLU A 69 -6.82 -0.51 7.59
N ARG A 70 -7.35 -0.19 6.39
CA ARG A 70 -7.49 -1.17 5.30
C ARG A 70 -6.15 -1.81 4.95
N VAL A 71 -5.12 -0.99 4.70
CA VAL A 71 -3.79 -1.52 4.34
C VAL A 71 -3.26 -2.47 5.41
N ARG A 72 -3.44 -2.15 6.70
CA ARG A 72 -3.04 -3.04 7.80
C ARG A 72 -3.84 -4.35 7.81
N MET A 73 -5.13 -4.32 7.49
CA MET A 73 -5.96 -5.53 7.38
C MET A 73 -5.47 -6.40 6.21
N ASP A 74 -5.28 -5.82 5.03
CA ASP A 74 -4.82 -6.55 3.84
C ASP A 74 -3.44 -7.21 4.08
N LEU A 75 -2.54 -6.54 4.80
CA LEU A 75 -1.24 -7.11 5.20
C LEU A 75 -1.41 -8.30 6.15
N ASP A 76 -2.24 -8.17 7.18
CA ASP A 76 -2.51 -9.24 8.15
C ASP A 76 -3.15 -10.46 7.47
N GLU A 77 -4.11 -10.24 6.56
CA GLU A 77 -4.74 -11.29 5.76
C GLU A 77 -3.76 -11.98 4.80
N ALA A 78 -2.74 -11.26 4.33
CA ALA A 78 -1.62 -11.83 3.56
C ALA A 78 -0.52 -12.49 4.42
N GLY A 79 -0.69 -12.52 5.75
CA GLY A 79 0.28 -13.08 6.70
C GLY A 79 1.51 -12.20 6.93
N ILE A 80 1.43 -10.92 6.59
CA ILE A 80 2.49 -9.92 6.79
C ILE A 80 2.19 -9.16 8.09
N ASP A 81 3.20 -8.95 8.93
CA ASP A 81 3.04 -8.19 10.18
C ASP A 81 2.51 -6.76 9.88
N PRO A 82 1.28 -6.39 10.30
CA PRO A 82 0.70 -5.09 10.01
C PRO A 82 1.46 -3.91 10.61
N ASP A 83 2.37 -4.14 11.58
CA ASP A 83 3.19 -3.08 12.15
C ASP A 83 4.29 -2.57 11.21
N ILE A 84 4.62 -3.31 10.14
CA ILE A 84 5.51 -2.81 9.09
C ILE A 84 4.97 -1.57 8.38
N GLU A 85 3.64 -1.37 8.38
CA GLU A 85 3.00 -0.17 7.83
C GLU A 85 3.51 1.10 8.51
N SER A 86 3.94 0.98 9.77
CA SER A 86 4.47 2.09 10.56
C SER A 86 5.99 2.25 10.45
N ARG A 87 6.68 1.31 9.80
CA ARG A 87 8.13 1.30 9.65
C ARG A 87 8.58 2.50 8.83
N LYS A 88 9.60 3.20 9.33
CA LYS A 88 10.26 4.28 8.59
C LYS A 88 11.52 3.73 7.95
N LEU A 89 11.71 4.03 6.67
CA LEU A 89 12.98 3.87 5.97
C LEU A 89 13.89 5.06 6.23
#